data_AF-A0A2D8R0L4-F1
#
_entry.id   AF-A0A2D8R0L4-F1
#
_cell.length_a   1.000
_cell.length_b   1.000
_cell.length_c   1.000
_cell.angle_alpha   90.00
_cell.angle_beta   90.00
_cell.angle_gamma   90.00
#
_symmetry.space_group_name_H-M   'P 1'
#
loop_
_entity.id
_entity.type
_entity.pdbx_description
1 polymer ?
#
loop_
_entity_poly.entity_id
_entity_poly.type
_entity_poly.pdbx_seq_one_letter_code
_entity_poly.pdbx_strand_id
1 'polypeptide(L)'
;MPGDGPMHRGLLLSVAIIATILLVSGSTTNAHKPITSKYMYHQDVYPIFLAQCGGCHAPGAVAPMSLLSYGDAYPWAQSIKEELVNLTMPPWQPEDGFGRFKHGGSLTAQQLDIVVEWANGGTPEGVPVDHPVANVKPSWPLGEPTAIFEMPEIFTLTADVHEATRYFVIPSGFERETLIRAVDFRPGAPAIVRSAILFVDTSNKAAVYDAADPNPGFGVEDVSEFDTEQILAAWLPGQEAIALDGAAYAVPADADLVLRVTYKKTWTYEGLAVEDRSAVALYVATRDVPKVETMTLQSPSRLNTGNDQVVTFTTDLARDVDLLAILPNLATDALAVQIEALTRDGRRTPIVRLASPRPQWRTRYWLEEPLTLARGTTLEVQAIF
;
A
#
# COMPACT_ATOMS: atom_id res chain seq x y z
N MET A 1 -17.97 5.32 -96.30
CA MET A 1 -17.77 6.30 -95.21
C MET A 1 -18.45 5.75 -93.97
N PRO A 2 -17.71 5.39 -92.91
CA PRO A 2 -18.28 4.95 -91.65
C PRO A 2 -18.50 6.16 -90.73
N GLY A 3 -19.62 6.17 -90.01
CA GLY A 3 -19.94 7.16 -88.97
C GLY A 3 -20.05 6.46 -87.63
N ASP A 4 -19.16 6.80 -86.72
CA ASP A 4 -18.98 6.23 -85.38
C ASP A 4 -20.16 6.54 -84.44
N GLY A 5 -20.68 5.50 -83.79
CA GLY A 5 -21.69 5.61 -82.73
C GLY A 5 -21.04 5.62 -81.33
N PRO A 6 -21.37 6.57 -80.43
CA PRO A 6 -20.72 6.71 -79.14
C PRO A 6 -21.40 5.82 -78.08
N MET A 7 -21.04 4.53 -78.01
CA MET A 7 -21.55 3.61 -76.98
C MET A 7 -20.52 3.14 -75.94
N HIS A 8 -19.30 3.71 -75.91
CA HIS A 8 -18.25 3.26 -74.98
C HIS A 8 -17.95 4.21 -73.82
N ARG A 9 -18.48 5.44 -73.78
CA ARG A 9 -18.20 6.40 -72.70
C ARG A 9 -19.03 6.18 -71.42
N GLY A 10 -20.28 5.73 -71.52
CA GLY A 10 -21.15 5.52 -70.34
C GLY A 10 -20.78 4.28 -69.50
N LEU A 11 -20.27 3.24 -70.15
CA LEU A 11 -19.87 2.00 -69.47
C LEU A 11 -18.57 2.20 -68.67
N LEU A 12 -17.62 2.97 -69.20
CA LEU A 12 -16.34 3.26 -68.53
C LEU A 12 -16.50 4.16 -67.30
N LEU A 13 -17.42 5.15 -67.31
CA LEU A 13 -17.72 5.95 -66.12
C LEU A 13 -18.44 5.15 -65.02
N SER A 14 -19.31 4.22 -65.40
CA SER A 14 -20.05 3.38 -64.44
C SER A 14 -19.15 2.38 -63.73
N VAL A 15 -18.17 1.79 -64.45
CA VAL A 15 -17.15 0.90 -63.87
C VAL A 15 -16.18 1.67 -62.96
N ALA A 16 -15.81 2.90 -63.31
CA ALA A 16 -14.94 3.75 -62.48
C ALA A 16 -15.62 4.19 -61.17
N ILE A 17 -16.93 4.50 -61.19
CA ILE A 17 -17.68 4.87 -59.98
C ILE A 17 -17.86 3.64 -59.06
N ILE A 18 -18.15 2.46 -59.61
CA ILE A 18 -18.26 1.22 -58.82
C ILE A 18 -16.91 0.83 -58.21
N ALA A 19 -15.80 0.96 -58.95
CA ALA A 19 -14.47 0.70 -58.43
C ALA A 19 -14.09 1.70 -57.31
N THR A 20 -14.49 2.96 -57.43
CA THR A 20 -14.20 3.99 -56.41
C THR A 20 -15.04 3.79 -55.15
N ILE A 21 -16.32 3.36 -55.26
CA ILE A 21 -17.16 3.03 -54.10
C ILE A 21 -16.65 1.77 -53.38
N LEU A 22 -16.12 0.78 -54.11
CA LEU A 22 -15.46 -0.40 -53.52
C LEU A 22 -14.12 -0.07 -52.84
N LEU A 23 -13.39 0.94 -53.33
CA LEU A 23 -12.15 1.43 -52.69
C LEU A 23 -12.40 2.27 -51.43
N VAL A 24 -13.56 2.96 -51.33
CA VAL A 24 -13.97 3.69 -50.10
C VAL A 24 -14.66 2.78 -49.09
N SER A 25 -15.16 1.61 -49.52
CA SER A 25 -15.67 0.55 -48.64
C SER A 25 -14.56 -0.33 -48.07
N GLY A 26 -13.31 0.15 -48.06
CA GLY A 26 -12.22 -0.47 -47.33
C GLY A 26 -12.64 -0.63 -45.88
N SER A 27 -13.09 -1.84 -45.54
CA SER A 27 -13.36 -2.26 -44.18
C SER A 27 -12.21 -1.75 -43.33
N THR A 28 -12.52 -0.97 -42.30
CA THR A 28 -11.57 -0.77 -41.22
C THR A 28 -11.29 -2.16 -40.67
N THR A 29 -10.27 -2.82 -41.19
CA THR A 29 -9.70 -3.99 -40.56
C THR A 29 -9.18 -3.45 -39.24
N ASN A 30 -9.97 -3.60 -38.19
CA ASN A 30 -9.45 -3.60 -36.84
C ASN A 30 -8.34 -4.64 -36.87
N ALA A 31 -7.09 -4.19 -36.89
CA ALA A 31 -5.96 -5.05 -36.65
C ALA A 31 -6.16 -5.56 -35.23
N HIS A 32 -6.84 -6.70 -35.09
CA HIS A 32 -6.88 -7.41 -33.82
C HIS A 32 -5.42 -7.66 -33.46
N LYS A 33 -4.98 -7.06 -32.34
CA LYS A 33 -3.65 -7.33 -31.78
C LYS A 33 -3.54 -8.86 -31.69
N PRO A 34 -2.64 -9.49 -32.46
CA PRO A 34 -2.57 -10.95 -32.50
C PRO A 34 -2.35 -11.43 -31.07
N ILE A 35 -3.12 -12.43 -30.65
CA ILE A 35 -2.89 -13.09 -29.36
C ILE A 35 -1.62 -13.93 -29.55
N THR A 36 -0.53 -13.44 -28.98
CA THR A 36 0.78 -14.11 -28.99
C THR A 36 1.17 -14.61 -27.61
N SER A 37 0.44 -14.21 -26.56
CA SER A 37 0.69 -14.70 -25.21
C SER A 37 0.26 -16.17 -25.10
N LYS A 38 1.08 -16.95 -24.40
CA LYS A 38 0.73 -18.31 -23.95
C LYS A 38 -0.05 -18.31 -22.63
N TYR A 39 -0.09 -17.19 -21.92
CA TYR A 39 -0.75 -17.04 -20.63
C TYR A 39 -2.12 -16.41 -20.80
N MET A 40 -3.09 -16.84 -19.99
CA MET A 40 -4.48 -16.40 -20.02
C MET A 40 -4.88 -15.74 -18.71
N TYR A 41 -5.85 -14.83 -18.76
CA TYR A 41 -6.28 -14.10 -17.57
C TYR A 41 -6.77 -15.04 -16.47
N HIS A 42 -7.75 -15.91 -16.75
CA HIS A 42 -8.33 -16.76 -15.71
C HIS A 42 -7.36 -17.81 -15.16
N GLN A 43 -6.59 -18.47 -16.03
CA GLN A 43 -5.72 -19.58 -15.66
C GLN A 43 -4.45 -19.09 -14.94
N ASP A 44 -3.82 -18.04 -15.45
CA ASP A 44 -2.44 -17.70 -15.08
C ASP A 44 -2.35 -16.37 -14.32
N VAL A 45 -3.11 -15.34 -14.74
CA VAL A 45 -2.98 -13.98 -14.20
C VAL A 45 -3.86 -13.75 -12.97
N TYR A 46 -5.11 -14.21 -13.00
CA TYR A 46 -6.08 -14.00 -11.94
C TYR A 46 -5.59 -14.54 -10.59
N PRO A 47 -4.98 -15.75 -10.47
CA PRO A 47 -4.43 -16.21 -9.20
C PRO A 47 -3.35 -15.27 -8.63
N ILE A 48 -2.54 -14.66 -9.51
CA ILE A 48 -1.52 -13.68 -9.12
C ILE A 48 -2.20 -12.40 -8.64
N PHE A 49 -3.15 -11.87 -9.42
CA PHE A 49 -3.90 -10.66 -9.03
C PHE A 49 -4.67 -10.86 -7.74
N LEU A 50 -5.31 -12.01 -7.54
CA LEU A 50 -6.02 -12.31 -6.30
C LEU A 50 -5.07 -12.30 -5.09
N ALA A 51 -3.93 -12.99 -5.19
CA ALA A 51 -3.01 -13.15 -4.07
C ALA A 51 -2.17 -11.90 -3.78
N GLN A 52 -1.75 -11.16 -4.81
CA GLN A 52 -0.75 -10.08 -4.71
C GLN A 52 -1.35 -8.68 -4.84
N CYS A 53 -2.49 -8.56 -5.52
CA CYS A 53 -3.09 -7.26 -5.81
C CYS A 53 -4.49 -7.09 -5.20
N GLY A 54 -5.18 -8.20 -4.88
CA GLY A 54 -6.58 -8.22 -4.46
C GLY A 54 -6.85 -7.43 -3.18
N GLY A 55 -5.87 -7.33 -2.28
CA GLY A 55 -5.97 -6.51 -1.07
C GLY A 55 -6.22 -5.02 -1.34
N CYS A 56 -5.74 -4.51 -2.49
CA CYS A 56 -5.94 -3.12 -2.90
C CYS A 56 -6.91 -2.99 -4.09
N HIS A 57 -6.93 -3.98 -4.98
CA HIS A 57 -7.62 -3.99 -6.28
C HIS A 57 -8.86 -4.89 -6.30
N ALA A 58 -9.48 -5.15 -5.16
CA ALA A 58 -10.83 -5.69 -5.11
C ALA A 58 -11.87 -4.61 -5.48
N PRO A 59 -13.05 -4.99 -5.99
CA PRO A 59 -14.15 -4.04 -6.21
C PRO A 59 -14.48 -3.23 -4.95
N GLY A 60 -14.50 -1.90 -5.07
CA GLY A 60 -14.77 -0.99 -3.95
C GLY A 60 -13.63 -0.81 -2.94
N ALA A 61 -12.49 -1.46 -3.15
CA ALA A 61 -11.29 -1.25 -2.35
C ALA A 61 -10.59 0.08 -2.73
N VAL A 62 -9.39 0.28 -2.17
CA VAL A 62 -8.65 1.55 -2.26
C VAL A 62 -8.22 1.91 -3.69
N ALA A 63 -7.99 0.90 -4.53
CA ALA A 63 -7.57 1.12 -5.88
C ALA A 63 -8.78 1.52 -6.74
N PRO A 64 -8.59 2.44 -7.68
CA PRO A 64 -9.69 3.00 -8.47
C PRO A 64 -10.23 2.05 -9.56
N MET A 65 -9.58 0.90 -9.75
CA MET A 65 -10.01 -0.17 -10.64
C MET A 65 -9.84 -1.53 -9.95
N SER A 66 -10.69 -2.47 -10.34
CA SER A 66 -10.61 -3.86 -9.92
C SER A 66 -9.67 -4.63 -10.84
N LEU A 67 -8.86 -5.52 -10.26
CA LEU A 67 -8.08 -6.51 -11.00
C LEU A 67 -8.69 -7.92 -10.94
N LEU A 68 -9.81 -8.07 -10.20
CA LEU A 68 -10.43 -9.36 -9.92
C LEU A 68 -11.57 -9.71 -10.91
N SER A 69 -11.66 -8.99 -12.03
CA SER A 69 -12.44 -9.39 -13.19
C SER A 69 -11.67 -9.07 -14.48
N TYR A 70 -11.85 -9.88 -15.54
CA TYR A 70 -11.17 -9.61 -16.81
C TYR A 70 -11.62 -8.28 -17.42
N GLY A 71 -12.93 -8.01 -17.41
CA GLY A 71 -13.50 -6.78 -17.98
C GLY A 71 -12.96 -5.51 -17.32
N ASP A 72 -12.69 -5.56 -16.02
CA ASP A 72 -12.09 -4.44 -15.29
C ASP A 72 -10.57 -4.37 -15.50
N ALA A 73 -9.87 -5.51 -15.56
CA ALA A 73 -8.41 -5.55 -15.64
C ALA A 73 -7.85 -5.29 -17.06
N TYR A 74 -8.52 -5.80 -18.10
CA TYR A 74 -8.07 -5.74 -19.49
C TYR A 74 -7.74 -4.31 -19.98
N PRO A 75 -8.57 -3.28 -19.71
CA PRO A 75 -8.26 -1.90 -20.13
C PRO A 75 -6.97 -1.36 -19.54
N TRP A 76 -6.53 -1.90 -18.39
CA TRP A 76 -5.35 -1.44 -17.66
C TRP A 76 -4.11 -2.29 -17.93
N ALA A 77 -4.17 -3.34 -18.76
CA ALA A 77 -3.07 -4.28 -18.93
C ALA A 77 -1.72 -3.62 -19.26
N GLN A 78 -1.73 -2.59 -20.10
CA GLN A 78 -0.52 -1.84 -20.43
C GLN A 78 0.00 -1.02 -19.24
N SER A 79 -0.87 -0.36 -18.50
CA SER A 79 -0.51 0.38 -17.28
C SER A 79 -0.04 -0.55 -16.17
N ILE A 80 -0.69 -1.70 -15.97
CA ILE A 80 -0.25 -2.74 -15.03
C ILE A 80 1.19 -3.14 -15.36
N LYS A 81 1.47 -3.46 -16.63
CA LYS A 81 2.83 -3.80 -17.07
C LYS A 81 3.84 -2.70 -16.73
N GLU A 82 3.51 -1.44 -17.01
CA GLU A 82 4.39 -0.30 -16.73
C GLU A 82 4.66 -0.14 -15.23
N GLU A 83 3.63 -0.24 -14.39
CA GLU A 83 3.74 -0.17 -12.93
C GLU A 83 4.59 -1.32 -12.36
N LEU A 84 4.45 -2.52 -12.90
CA LEU A 84 5.23 -3.69 -12.49
C LEU A 84 6.69 -3.60 -12.93
N VAL A 85 6.97 -3.23 -14.18
CA VAL A 85 8.34 -3.12 -14.71
C VAL A 85 9.11 -1.97 -14.05
N ASN A 86 8.42 -0.90 -13.68
CA ASN A 86 8.99 0.22 -12.93
C ASN A 86 9.07 -0.03 -11.41
N LEU A 87 8.70 -1.22 -10.92
CA LEU A 87 8.68 -1.57 -9.50
C LEU A 87 7.88 -0.57 -8.65
N THR A 88 6.88 0.07 -9.25
CA THR A 88 6.02 1.06 -8.59
C THR A 88 4.86 0.37 -7.88
N MET A 89 4.40 -0.76 -8.43
CA MET A 89 3.44 -1.66 -7.81
C MET A 89 3.94 -3.11 -7.83
N PRO A 90 3.60 -3.92 -6.81
CA PRO A 90 3.13 -3.48 -5.49
C PRO A 90 4.14 -2.54 -4.80
N PRO A 91 3.74 -1.69 -3.84
CA PRO A 91 4.59 -0.66 -3.26
C PRO A 91 5.59 -1.20 -2.22
N TRP A 92 6.24 -2.31 -2.54
CA TRP A 92 7.27 -2.96 -1.73
C TRP A 92 8.63 -2.31 -2.00
N GLN A 93 9.26 -1.78 -0.95
CA GLN A 93 10.49 -1.00 -1.05
C GLN A 93 11.76 -1.76 -0.60
N PRO A 94 11.70 -2.76 0.31
CA PRO A 94 12.89 -3.53 0.68
C PRO A 94 13.49 -4.29 -0.51
N GLU A 95 14.78 -4.11 -0.71
CA GLU A 95 15.58 -4.87 -1.67
C GLU A 95 15.80 -6.31 -1.20
N ASP A 96 15.77 -7.26 -2.14
CA ASP A 96 16.12 -8.65 -1.87
C ASP A 96 17.57 -8.76 -1.38
N GLY A 97 17.79 -9.67 -0.42
CA GLY A 97 19.12 -9.90 0.18
C GLY A 97 19.44 -9.01 1.39
N PHE A 98 18.57 -8.04 1.74
CA PHE A 98 18.72 -7.19 2.92
C PHE A 98 17.60 -7.45 3.93
N GLY A 99 17.84 -8.38 4.86
CA GLY A 99 16.83 -8.83 5.82
C GLY A 99 15.79 -9.77 5.21
N ARG A 100 14.92 -10.32 6.05
CA ARG A 100 13.78 -11.15 5.65
C ARG A 100 12.54 -10.64 6.37
N PHE A 101 11.48 -10.35 5.64
CA PHE A 101 10.29 -9.68 6.18
C PHE A 101 9.03 -10.54 5.99
N LYS A 102 8.12 -10.44 6.95
CA LYS A 102 6.78 -11.03 6.83
C LYS A 102 6.02 -10.37 5.69
N HIS A 103 5.23 -11.17 4.98
CA HIS A 103 4.40 -10.73 3.84
C HIS A 103 5.22 -9.97 2.79
N GLY A 104 6.40 -10.49 2.44
CA GLY A 104 7.28 -9.96 1.38
C GLY A 104 6.49 -9.72 0.11
N GLY A 105 6.17 -8.44 -0.15
CA GLY A 105 5.13 -8.05 -1.08
C GLY A 105 5.62 -7.89 -2.50
N SER A 106 6.64 -8.65 -2.96
CA SER A 106 7.14 -8.58 -4.32
C SER A 106 6.64 -9.77 -5.16
N LEU A 107 6.40 -9.52 -6.44
CA LEU A 107 6.16 -10.59 -7.40
C LEU A 107 7.45 -11.39 -7.60
N THR A 108 7.35 -12.71 -7.69
CA THR A 108 8.48 -13.51 -8.16
C THR A 108 8.78 -13.18 -9.62
N ALA A 109 10.02 -13.42 -10.08
CA ALA A 109 10.39 -13.22 -11.48
C ALA A 109 9.46 -13.98 -12.45
N GLN A 110 8.98 -15.16 -12.06
CA GLN A 110 8.01 -15.93 -12.82
C GLN A 110 6.63 -15.26 -12.86
N GLN A 111 6.13 -14.76 -11.72
CA GLN A 111 4.84 -14.07 -11.68
C GLN A 111 4.88 -12.78 -12.50
N LEU A 112 5.99 -12.03 -12.44
CA LEU A 112 6.20 -10.85 -13.26
C LEU A 112 6.19 -11.19 -14.75
N ASP A 113 6.91 -12.23 -15.17
CA ASP A 113 6.92 -12.72 -16.56
C ASP A 113 5.51 -13.04 -17.06
N ILE A 114 4.73 -13.77 -16.27
CA ILE A 114 3.35 -14.15 -16.61
C ILE A 114 2.50 -12.91 -16.92
N VAL A 115 2.49 -11.92 -16.01
CA VAL A 115 1.64 -10.73 -16.17
C VAL A 115 2.13 -9.85 -17.32
N VAL A 116 3.45 -9.68 -17.47
CA VAL A 116 4.05 -8.86 -18.54
C VAL A 116 3.80 -9.47 -19.91
N GLU A 117 3.99 -10.78 -20.07
CA GLU A 117 3.72 -11.51 -21.32
C GLU A 117 2.23 -11.53 -21.67
N TRP A 118 1.35 -11.66 -20.67
CA TRP A 118 -0.09 -11.51 -20.89
C TRP A 118 -0.45 -10.11 -21.41
N ALA A 119 0.06 -9.05 -20.76
CA ALA A 119 -0.16 -7.67 -21.17
C ALA A 119 0.38 -7.36 -22.58
N ASN A 120 1.57 -7.86 -22.91
CA ASN A 120 2.19 -7.67 -24.22
C ASN A 120 1.49 -8.48 -25.32
N GLY A 121 1.17 -9.74 -25.05
CA GLY A 121 0.73 -10.70 -26.06
C GLY A 121 -0.77 -10.72 -26.37
N GLY A 122 -1.42 -9.56 -26.33
CA GLY A 122 -2.82 -9.42 -26.73
C GLY A 122 -3.85 -9.71 -25.63
N THR A 123 -3.41 -9.86 -24.36
CA THR A 123 -4.26 -9.94 -23.16
C THR A 123 -5.42 -10.93 -23.27
N PRO A 124 -5.19 -12.19 -23.64
CA PRO A 124 -6.28 -13.16 -23.78
C PRO A 124 -6.99 -13.41 -22.43
N GLU A 125 -8.32 -13.45 -22.46
CA GLU A 125 -9.16 -13.75 -21.29
C GLU A 125 -9.00 -15.21 -20.82
N GLY A 126 -8.97 -16.14 -21.77
CA GLY A 126 -9.05 -17.57 -21.49
C GLY A 126 -10.47 -18.01 -21.12
N VAL A 127 -10.59 -19.24 -20.63
CA VAL A 127 -11.87 -19.79 -20.18
C VAL A 127 -12.03 -19.49 -18.69
N PRO A 128 -13.17 -18.96 -18.22
CA PRO A 128 -13.44 -18.81 -16.80
C PRO A 128 -13.19 -20.11 -16.04
N VAL A 129 -12.40 -20.04 -14.99
CA VAL A 129 -12.15 -21.14 -14.06
C VAL A 129 -12.82 -20.79 -12.74
N ASP A 130 -13.53 -21.74 -12.14
CA ASP A 130 -14.00 -21.59 -10.78
C ASP A 130 -12.79 -21.52 -9.85
N HIS A 131 -12.43 -20.32 -9.43
CA HIS A 131 -11.53 -20.15 -8.30
C HIS A 131 -12.33 -20.45 -7.05
N PRO A 132 -11.81 -21.27 -6.11
CA PRO A 132 -12.49 -21.47 -4.84
C PRO A 132 -12.71 -20.10 -4.23
N VAL A 133 -13.98 -19.69 -4.10
CA VAL A 133 -14.36 -18.46 -3.41
C VAL A 133 -13.70 -18.58 -2.04
N ALA A 134 -12.75 -17.70 -1.74
CA ALA A 134 -12.15 -17.66 -0.42
C ALA A 134 -13.31 -17.59 0.56
N ASN A 135 -13.47 -18.62 1.40
CA ASN A 135 -14.59 -18.70 2.33
C ASN A 135 -14.55 -17.47 3.23
N VAL A 136 -15.32 -16.44 2.88
CA VAL A 136 -15.35 -15.19 3.62
C VAL A 136 -16.15 -15.42 4.90
N LYS A 137 -15.44 -15.65 6.01
CA LYS A 137 -15.78 -15.29 7.41
C LYS A 137 -14.61 -15.70 8.33
N PRO A 138 -14.30 -14.97 9.42
CA PRO A 138 -14.96 -13.80 10.03
C PRO A 138 -14.44 -12.45 9.51
N SER A 139 -15.07 -11.35 9.94
CA SER A 139 -14.80 -9.95 9.52
C SER A 139 -13.44 -9.38 9.98
N TRP A 140 -12.53 -10.24 10.43
CA TRP A 140 -11.21 -9.95 10.98
C TRP A 140 -10.29 -11.17 10.78
N PRO A 141 -9.19 -11.08 10.01
CA PRO A 141 -8.33 -12.22 9.65
C PRO A 141 -7.71 -12.98 10.83
N LEU A 142 -7.45 -12.32 11.96
CA LEU A 142 -6.85 -12.94 13.15
C LEU A 142 -7.86 -13.60 14.10
N GLY A 143 -9.13 -13.72 13.69
CA GLY A 143 -10.23 -14.22 14.51
C GLY A 143 -10.98 -13.11 15.24
N GLU A 144 -11.76 -13.48 16.27
CA GLU A 144 -12.52 -12.51 17.05
C GLU A 144 -11.59 -11.57 17.86
N PRO A 145 -11.69 -10.24 17.68
CA PRO A 145 -10.92 -9.29 18.48
C PRO A 145 -11.35 -9.29 19.94
N THR A 146 -10.43 -8.96 20.84
CA THR A 146 -10.77 -8.78 22.26
C THR A 146 -11.57 -7.50 22.50
N ALA A 147 -11.26 -6.45 21.76
CA ALA A 147 -11.98 -5.19 21.78
C ALA A 147 -12.02 -4.58 20.38
N ILE A 148 -13.11 -3.90 20.05
CA ILE A 148 -13.27 -3.15 18.82
C ILE A 148 -13.59 -1.71 19.22
N PHE A 149 -12.84 -0.78 18.66
CA PHE A 149 -13.04 0.64 18.84
C PHE A 149 -13.38 1.26 17.49
N GLU A 150 -14.51 1.97 17.42
CA GLU A 150 -14.89 2.75 16.25
C GLU A 150 -14.46 4.21 16.45
N MET A 151 -14.26 4.93 15.35
CA MET A 151 -14.21 6.39 15.42
C MET A 151 -15.45 6.93 16.16
N PRO A 152 -15.26 7.85 17.13
CA PRO A 152 -16.36 8.33 17.97
C PRO A 152 -17.42 9.06 17.14
N GLU A 153 -16.98 9.73 16.07
CA GLU A 153 -17.81 10.52 15.18
C GLU A 153 -17.59 10.10 13.71
N ILE A 154 -18.60 10.35 12.88
CA ILE A 154 -18.49 10.19 11.42
C ILE A 154 -17.68 11.37 10.88
N PHE A 155 -16.65 11.09 10.08
CA PHE A 155 -15.92 12.13 9.36
C PHE A 155 -16.40 12.19 7.90
N THR A 156 -16.74 13.40 7.43
CA THR A 156 -17.13 13.62 6.03
C THR A 156 -16.01 14.35 5.28
N LEU A 157 -15.43 13.70 4.27
CA LEU A 157 -14.57 14.36 3.30
C LEU A 157 -15.46 15.06 2.25
N THR A 158 -15.64 16.38 2.39
CA THR A 158 -16.56 17.19 1.57
C THR A 158 -16.21 17.15 0.09
N ALA A 159 -17.19 17.39 -0.79
CA ALA A 159 -17.07 17.26 -2.24
C ALA A 159 -15.86 18.00 -2.86
N ASP A 160 -15.55 19.18 -2.35
CA ASP A 160 -14.50 20.10 -2.79
C ASP A 160 -13.10 19.79 -2.23
N VAL A 161 -13.00 18.90 -1.23
CA VAL A 161 -11.73 18.48 -0.64
C VAL A 161 -11.27 17.17 -1.25
N HIS A 162 -10.03 17.13 -1.77
CA HIS A 162 -9.48 15.95 -2.43
C HIS A 162 -8.68 15.04 -1.48
N GLU A 163 -8.05 15.62 -0.46
CA GLU A 163 -7.24 14.91 0.53
C GLU A 163 -7.33 15.61 1.89
N ALA A 164 -7.17 14.82 2.95
CA ALA A 164 -7.13 15.32 4.33
C ALA A 164 -6.36 14.33 5.20
N THR A 165 -5.75 14.80 6.28
CA THR A 165 -5.29 13.93 7.38
C THR A 165 -5.96 14.40 8.66
N ARG A 166 -6.60 13.46 9.37
CA ARG A 166 -7.30 13.72 10.63
C ARG A 166 -6.83 12.75 11.69
N TYR A 167 -6.89 13.19 12.94
CA TYR A 167 -6.63 12.38 14.12
C TYR A 167 -7.94 12.24 14.88
N PHE A 168 -8.24 11.04 15.36
CA PHE A 168 -9.45 10.76 16.14
C PHE A 168 -9.06 10.20 17.49
N VAL A 169 -9.52 10.85 18.56
CA VAL A 169 -9.28 10.41 19.94
C VAL A 169 -10.29 9.33 20.30
N ILE A 170 -9.79 8.18 20.73
CA ILE A 170 -10.57 7.01 21.11
C ILE A 170 -10.18 6.65 22.55
N PRO A 171 -11.02 6.96 23.54
CA PRO A 171 -10.78 6.53 24.91
C PRO A 171 -10.71 5.01 24.99
N SER A 172 -9.60 4.47 25.50
CA SER A 172 -9.43 3.00 25.57
C SER A 172 -10.36 2.35 26.60
N GLY A 173 -10.70 3.08 27.68
CA GLY A 173 -11.48 2.58 28.81
C GLY A 173 -10.79 1.46 29.60
N PHE A 174 -9.47 1.27 29.42
CA PHE A 174 -8.75 0.24 30.16
C PHE A 174 -8.52 0.65 31.62
N GLU A 175 -9.05 -0.13 32.56
CA GLU A 175 -8.89 0.11 34.01
C GLU A 175 -7.48 -0.23 34.53
N ARG A 176 -6.66 -0.91 33.72
CA ARG A 176 -5.30 -1.35 34.05
C ARG A 176 -4.45 -1.45 32.80
N GLU A 177 -3.13 -1.54 32.97
CA GLU A 177 -2.22 -1.82 31.86
C GLU A 177 -2.66 -3.09 31.12
N THR A 178 -2.82 -2.95 29.80
CA THR A 178 -3.31 -3.99 28.90
C THR A 178 -2.26 -4.28 27.83
N LEU A 179 -1.89 -5.55 27.69
CA LEU A 179 -0.89 -5.99 26.73
C LEU A 179 -1.55 -6.35 25.40
N ILE A 180 -1.23 -5.61 24.33
CA ILE A 180 -1.79 -5.76 22.99
C ILE A 180 -0.79 -6.50 22.09
N ARG A 181 -1.15 -7.72 21.66
CA ARG A 181 -0.31 -8.57 20.80
C ARG A 181 -0.53 -8.35 19.30
N ALA A 182 -1.66 -7.77 18.93
CA ALA A 182 -1.98 -7.47 17.54
C ALA A 182 -3.00 -6.34 17.47
N VAL A 183 -2.95 -5.60 16.37
CA VAL A 183 -3.91 -4.57 16.03
C VAL A 183 -4.29 -4.76 14.58
N ASP A 184 -5.58 -4.67 14.30
CA ASP A 184 -6.14 -4.72 12.95
C ASP A 184 -7.00 -3.48 12.71
N PHE A 185 -7.08 -3.05 11.46
CA PHE A 185 -7.74 -1.81 11.06
C PHE A 185 -8.71 -2.09 9.92
N ARG A 186 -9.93 -1.59 10.06
CA ARG A 186 -10.96 -1.67 9.03
C ARG A 186 -11.42 -0.27 8.66
N PRO A 187 -11.09 0.20 7.44
CA PRO A 187 -11.61 1.48 6.96
C PRO A 187 -13.13 1.42 6.79
N GLY A 188 -13.83 2.48 7.17
CA GLY A 188 -15.27 2.62 6.89
C GLY A 188 -15.52 2.95 5.41
N ALA A 189 -14.63 3.76 4.82
CA ALA A 189 -14.60 4.13 3.41
C ALA A 189 -13.28 3.68 2.74
N PRO A 190 -13.10 2.37 2.47
CA PRO A 190 -11.86 1.81 1.94
C PRO A 190 -11.36 2.49 0.66
N ALA A 191 -12.27 3.01 -0.16
CA ALA A 191 -11.94 3.66 -1.43
C ALA A 191 -11.14 4.97 -1.29
N ILE A 192 -11.21 5.64 -0.13
CA ILE A 192 -10.54 6.92 0.10
C ILE A 192 -9.52 6.90 1.26
N VAL A 193 -9.55 5.90 2.14
CA VAL A 193 -8.58 5.77 3.23
C VAL A 193 -7.25 5.23 2.69
N ARG A 194 -6.18 6.00 2.79
CA ARG A 194 -4.84 5.69 2.24
C ARG A 194 -3.87 5.12 3.25
N SER A 195 -3.99 5.51 4.51
CA SER A 195 -3.19 4.96 5.60
C SER A 195 -3.88 5.24 6.93
N ALA A 196 -3.55 4.43 7.93
CA ALA A 196 -3.96 4.65 9.31
C ALA A 196 -2.80 4.36 10.26
N ILE A 197 -2.58 5.20 11.26
CA ILE A 197 -1.59 4.95 12.32
C ILE A 197 -2.26 5.09 13.67
N LEU A 198 -2.08 4.09 14.53
CA LEU A 198 -2.63 4.06 15.88
C LEU A 198 -1.52 4.35 16.89
N PHE A 199 -1.66 5.46 17.61
CA PHE A 199 -0.77 5.87 18.68
C PHE A 199 -1.42 5.62 20.05
N VAL A 200 -0.60 5.54 21.09
CA VAL A 200 -1.03 5.62 22.50
C VAL A 200 -0.64 7.01 23.02
N ASP A 201 -1.61 7.83 23.39
CA ASP A 201 -1.36 9.12 24.04
C ASP A 201 -1.51 8.96 25.56
N THR A 202 -0.42 9.23 26.27
CA THR A 202 -0.38 9.22 27.74
C THR A 202 -0.32 10.62 28.34
N SER A 203 -0.23 11.65 27.49
CA SER A 203 -0.06 13.05 27.87
C SER A 203 -1.35 13.86 27.84
N ASN A 204 -2.45 13.27 27.37
CA ASN A 204 -3.74 13.93 27.15
C ASN A 204 -3.67 15.09 26.14
N LYS A 205 -2.64 15.10 25.29
CA LYS A 205 -2.39 16.14 24.29
C LYS A 205 -3.41 16.07 23.16
N ALA A 206 -3.73 14.87 22.68
CA ALA A 206 -4.67 14.68 21.58
C ALA A 206 -6.08 15.16 21.96
N ALA A 207 -6.53 14.88 23.18
CA ALA A 207 -7.81 15.39 23.69
C ALA A 207 -7.87 16.93 23.73
N VAL A 208 -6.76 17.61 24.02
CA VAL A 208 -6.69 19.08 23.97
C VAL A 208 -6.80 19.61 22.53
N TYR A 209 -6.16 18.96 21.56
CA TYR A 209 -6.31 19.34 20.15
C TYR A 209 -7.73 19.08 19.64
N ASP A 210 -8.29 17.93 19.97
CA ASP A 210 -9.65 17.53 19.59
C ASP A 210 -10.70 18.52 20.10
N ALA A 211 -10.61 18.92 21.38
CA ALA A 211 -11.51 19.91 21.96
C ALA A 211 -11.39 21.31 21.34
N ALA A 212 -10.29 21.62 20.66
CA ALA A 212 -10.06 22.91 20.01
C ALA A 212 -10.49 22.92 18.53
N ASP A 213 -10.65 21.76 17.89
CA ASP A 213 -11.09 21.64 16.50
C ASP A 213 -12.62 21.50 16.44
N PRO A 214 -13.33 22.31 15.63
CA PRO A 214 -14.79 22.25 15.56
C PRO A 214 -15.32 21.08 14.71
N ASN A 215 -14.47 20.36 13.98
CA ASN A 215 -14.88 19.24 13.13
C ASN A 215 -14.55 17.90 13.81
N PRO A 216 -15.19 16.77 13.43
CA PRO A 216 -14.86 15.44 13.97
C PRO A 216 -13.37 15.10 13.91
N GLY A 217 -12.75 14.84 15.06
CA GLY A 217 -11.30 14.67 15.18
C GLY A 217 -10.53 16.00 15.21
N PHE A 218 -9.24 15.98 14.87
CA PHE A 218 -8.46 17.21 14.69
C PHE A 218 -7.43 17.12 13.56
N GLY A 219 -7.04 18.27 13.04
CA GLY A 219 -5.88 18.43 12.18
C GLY A 219 -4.68 18.97 12.96
N VAL A 220 -3.47 18.74 12.44
CA VAL A 220 -2.23 19.37 12.94
C VAL A 220 -1.48 19.98 11.76
N GLU A 221 -0.77 21.07 12.00
CA GLU A 221 0.11 21.68 10.99
C GLU A 221 1.31 20.76 10.68
N ASP A 222 1.92 20.18 11.72
CA ASP A 222 3.00 19.21 11.60
C ASP A 222 2.47 17.80 11.83
N VAL A 223 2.37 17.00 10.77
CA VAL A 223 1.89 15.61 10.86
C VAL A 223 2.84 14.68 11.64
N SER A 224 4.03 15.16 12.03
CA SER A 224 4.97 14.45 12.89
C SER A 224 4.76 14.70 14.39
N GLU A 225 3.77 15.52 14.78
CA GLU A 225 3.48 15.92 16.17
C GLU A 225 3.29 14.74 17.16
N PHE A 226 2.93 13.56 16.65
CA PHE A 226 2.73 12.32 17.42
C PHE A 226 3.73 11.22 17.07
N ASP A 227 4.72 11.47 16.20
CA ASP A 227 5.66 10.42 15.75
C ASP A 227 6.62 9.93 16.86
N THR A 228 6.70 10.64 17.99
CA THR A 228 7.42 10.20 19.19
C THR A 228 6.59 9.35 20.14
N GLU A 229 5.26 9.30 19.96
CA GLU A 229 4.38 8.47 20.78
C GLU A 229 4.53 6.99 20.41
N GLN A 230 4.09 6.11 21.32
CA GLN A 230 4.12 4.67 21.04
C GLN A 230 3.13 4.32 19.93
N ILE A 231 3.65 3.77 18.83
CA ILE A 231 2.85 3.36 17.68
C ILE A 231 2.46 1.89 17.83
N LEU A 232 1.19 1.60 18.08
CA LEU A 232 0.68 0.22 18.11
C LEU A 232 0.63 -0.39 16.71
N ALA A 233 0.14 0.39 15.74
CA ALA A 233 -0.02 -0.07 14.36
C ALA A 233 0.25 1.04 13.35
N ALA A 234 0.80 0.66 12.21
CA ALA A 234 0.80 1.44 10.98
C ALA A 234 0.22 0.56 9.88
N TRP A 235 -0.92 0.96 9.34
CA TRP A 235 -1.69 0.21 8.37
C TRP A 235 -1.65 0.91 7.02
N LEU A 236 -1.45 0.12 5.98
CA LEU A 236 -1.68 0.48 4.58
C LEU A 236 -2.66 -0.50 3.95
N PRO A 237 -3.39 -0.06 2.91
CA PRO A 237 -4.26 -0.96 2.16
C PRO A 237 -3.52 -2.20 1.67
N GLY A 238 -4.21 -3.35 1.72
CA GLY A 238 -3.67 -4.64 1.33
C GLY A 238 -2.72 -5.28 2.34
N GLN A 239 -2.36 -4.61 3.44
CA GLN A 239 -1.60 -5.23 4.52
C GLN A 239 -2.50 -6.02 5.46
N GLU A 240 -1.98 -7.17 5.90
CA GLU A 240 -2.59 -7.99 6.93
C GLU A 240 -2.11 -7.55 8.32
N ALA A 241 -2.95 -7.75 9.33
CA ALA A 241 -2.56 -7.52 10.71
C ALA A 241 -1.49 -8.51 11.18
N ILE A 242 -0.47 -8.00 11.86
CA ILE A 242 0.60 -8.83 12.41
C ILE A 242 0.28 -9.21 13.84
N ALA A 243 0.14 -10.51 14.08
CA ALA A 243 0.15 -11.07 15.42
C ALA A 243 1.59 -11.26 15.90
N LEU A 244 1.93 -10.60 17.01
CA LEU A 244 3.18 -10.83 17.71
C LEU A 244 3.13 -12.18 18.43
N ASP A 245 4.17 -12.99 18.22
CA ASP A 245 4.40 -14.20 19.01
C ASP A 245 5.43 -13.89 20.09
N GLY A 246 5.05 -14.05 21.35
CA GLY A 246 5.95 -13.88 22.49
C GLY A 246 6.27 -12.43 22.90
N ALA A 247 5.61 -11.41 22.34
CA ALA A 247 5.73 -10.02 22.79
C ALA A 247 4.40 -9.27 22.64
N ALA A 248 4.25 -8.15 23.34
CA ALA A 248 3.06 -7.29 23.23
C ALA A 248 3.40 -5.82 23.52
N TYR A 249 2.66 -4.90 22.92
CA TYR A 249 2.69 -3.49 23.30
C TYR A 249 1.94 -3.30 24.62
N ALA A 250 2.47 -2.46 25.50
CA ALA A 250 1.76 -2.08 26.72
C ALA A 250 0.94 -0.82 26.47
N VAL A 251 -0.36 -0.85 26.80
CA VAL A 251 -1.22 0.33 26.83
C VAL A 251 -1.54 0.60 28.30
N PRO A 252 -1.14 1.77 28.86
CA PRO A 252 -1.46 2.13 30.24
C PRO A 252 -2.96 2.22 30.50
N ALA A 253 -3.34 2.15 31.78
CA ALA A 253 -4.70 2.44 32.20
C ALA A 253 -5.11 3.86 31.78
N ASP A 254 -6.37 4.04 31.39
CA ASP A 254 -6.97 5.33 31.00
C ASP A 254 -6.25 6.08 29.86
N ALA A 255 -5.29 5.46 29.16
CA ALA A 255 -4.63 6.07 28.02
C ALA A 255 -5.59 6.19 26.83
N ASP A 256 -5.49 7.27 26.07
CA ASP A 256 -6.22 7.43 24.83
C ASP A 256 -5.50 6.72 23.69
N LEU A 257 -6.28 6.12 22.81
CA LEU A 257 -5.81 5.68 21.50
C LEU A 257 -6.05 6.81 20.51
N VAL A 258 -5.02 7.18 19.75
CA VAL A 258 -5.15 8.25 18.74
C VAL A 258 -4.99 7.64 17.36
N LEU A 259 -6.07 7.66 16.59
CA LEU A 259 -6.10 7.12 15.24
C LEU A 259 -5.87 8.24 14.23
N ARG A 260 -4.69 8.29 13.62
CA ARG A 260 -4.43 9.15 12.44
C ARG A 260 -4.91 8.44 11.19
N VAL A 261 -5.76 9.08 10.40
CA VAL A 261 -6.23 8.58 9.11
C VAL A 261 -5.87 9.59 8.02
N THR A 262 -5.22 9.13 6.96
CA THR A 262 -4.98 9.92 5.76
C THR A 262 -5.96 9.51 4.68
N TYR A 263 -6.73 10.49 4.18
CA TYR A 263 -7.73 10.34 3.15
C TYR A 263 -7.25 10.96 1.83
N LYS A 264 -7.58 10.32 0.71
CA LYS A 264 -7.41 10.87 -0.63
C LYS A 264 -8.43 10.27 -1.58
N LYS A 265 -9.17 11.10 -2.31
CA LYS A 265 -10.11 10.66 -3.34
C LYS A 265 -9.39 10.14 -4.57
N THR A 266 -10.00 9.19 -5.25
CA THR A 266 -9.65 8.87 -6.64
C THR A 266 -10.57 9.64 -7.58
N TRP A 267 -10.30 9.57 -8.89
CA TRP A 267 -11.19 10.17 -9.90
C TRP A 267 -12.64 9.67 -9.79
N THR A 268 -12.85 8.43 -9.33
CA THR A 268 -14.18 7.84 -9.13
C THR A 268 -15.02 8.58 -8.08
N TYR A 269 -14.35 9.27 -7.14
CA TYR A 269 -14.98 9.99 -6.03
C TYR A 269 -14.79 11.51 -6.12
N GLU A 270 -14.24 12.00 -7.24
CA GLU A 270 -14.06 13.43 -7.46
C GLU A 270 -15.41 14.16 -7.45
N GLY A 271 -15.49 15.28 -6.73
CA GLY A 271 -16.74 16.05 -6.58
C GLY A 271 -17.82 15.39 -5.72
N LEU A 272 -17.56 14.22 -5.12
CA LEU A 272 -18.48 13.54 -4.20
C LEU A 272 -18.07 13.77 -2.75
N ALA A 273 -19.05 13.99 -1.87
CA ALA A 273 -18.81 13.88 -0.43
C ALA A 273 -18.79 12.39 -0.04
N VAL A 274 -17.83 12.00 0.80
CA VAL A 274 -17.67 10.61 1.25
C VAL A 274 -17.54 10.61 2.77
N GLU A 275 -18.32 9.76 3.42
CA GLU A 275 -18.30 9.59 4.88
C GLU A 275 -17.45 8.38 5.26
N ASP A 276 -16.66 8.52 6.31
CA ASP A 276 -15.86 7.45 6.91
C ASP A 276 -16.16 7.32 8.40
N ARG A 277 -16.26 6.07 8.83
CA ARG A 277 -16.26 5.69 10.25
C ARG A 277 -15.47 4.39 10.39
N SER A 278 -14.16 4.54 10.44
CA SER A 278 -13.22 3.44 10.55
C SER A 278 -13.22 2.80 11.93
N ALA A 279 -12.77 1.55 12.01
CA ALA A 279 -12.70 0.77 13.24
C ALA A 279 -11.31 0.12 13.42
N VAL A 280 -10.89 0.01 14.68
CA VAL A 280 -9.68 -0.66 15.13
C VAL A 280 -10.06 -1.87 15.96
N ALA A 281 -9.49 -3.02 15.66
CA ALA A 281 -9.61 -4.24 16.44
C ALA A 281 -8.31 -4.48 17.23
N LEU A 282 -8.44 -4.68 18.54
CA LEU A 282 -7.32 -5.01 19.42
C LEU A 282 -7.39 -6.46 19.88
N TYR A 283 -6.24 -7.11 19.90
CA TYR A 283 -6.08 -8.48 20.41
C TYR A 283 -5.18 -8.44 21.63
N VAL A 284 -5.75 -8.75 22.79
CA VAL A 284 -5.02 -8.75 24.06
C VAL A 284 -4.21 -10.04 24.20
N ALA A 285 -3.01 -9.95 24.77
CA ALA A 285 -2.20 -11.11 25.11
C ALA A 285 -2.88 -11.92 26.22
N THR A 286 -2.96 -13.23 26.06
CA THR A 286 -3.58 -14.14 27.03
C THR A 286 -2.64 -14.62 28.13
N ARG A 287 -1.36 -14.22 28.04
CA ARG A 287 -0.28 -14.55 28.97
C ARG A 287 0.63 -13.34 29.11
N ASP A 288 1.36 -13.26 30.22
CA ASP A 288 2.42 -12.28 30.37
C ASP A 288 3.54 -12.56 29.35
N VAL A 289 3.94 -11.51 28.64
CA VAL A 289 4.98 -11.53 27.61
C VAL A 289 5.86 -10.28 27.75
N PRO A 290 7.12 -10.31 27.28
CA PRO A 290 7.95 -9.13 27.12
C PRO A 290 7.21 -7.98 26.41
N LYS A 291 7.47 -6.76 26.89
CA LYS A 291 6.92 -5.53 26.31
C LYS A 291 7.70 -5.14 25.06
N VAL A 292 6.99 -4.76 24.01
CA VAL A 292 7.58 -4.13 22.84
C VAL A 292 7.88 -2.67 23.17
N GLU A 293 9.10 -2.23 22.86
CA GLU A 293 9.54 -0.85 22.98
C GLU A 293 9.89 -0.28 21.61
N THR A 294 9.69 1.02 21.44
CA THR A 294 10.10 1.75 20.24
C THR A 294 11.40 2.50 20.53
N MET A 295 12.40 2.32 19.67
CA MET A 295 13.64 3.07 19.71
C MET A 295 13.73 3.93 18.44
N THR A 296 13.75 5.25 18.61
CA THR A 296 13.83 6.20 17.50
C THR A 296 15.28 6.53 17.19
N LEU A 297 15.70 6.26 15.96
CA LEU A 297 16.98 6.70 15.41
C LEU A 297 16.73 7.96 14.60
N GLN A 298 17.24 9.10 15.07
CA GLN A 298 16.98 10.41 14.48
C GLN A 298 18.24 10.96 13.81
N SER A 299 18.08 11.53 12.61
CA SER A 299 19.15 12.28 11.94
C SER A 299 19.57 13.49 12.79
N PRO A 300 20.89 13.74 12.96
CA PRO A 300 21.40 14.82 13.79
C PRO A 300 21.07 16.24 13.29
N SER A 301 20.64 16.41 12.03
CA SER A 301 20.28 17.71 11.45
C SER A 301 19.13 17.61 10.45
N ARG A 302 18.39 18.73 10.29
CA ARG A 302 17.48 18.92 9.15
C ARG A 302 18.32 18.94 7.88
N LEU A 303 17.95 18.11 6.92
CA LEU A 303 18.62 17.98 5.64
C LEU A 303 18.53 19.32 4.88
N ASN A 304 19.68 19.90 4.52
CA ASN A 304 19.73 21.01 3.58
C ASN A 304 19.84 20.41 2.18
N THR A 305 18.71 20.03 1.58
CA THR A 305 18.65 19.33 0.29
C THR A 305 19.31 20.14 -0.84
N GLY A 306 20.55 19.77 -1.18
CA GLY A 306 21.27 20.14 -2.40
C GLY A 306 21.97 18.89 -2.92
N ASN A 307 22.04 18.75 -4.25
CA ASN A 307 22.35 17.51 -4.98
C ASN A 307 23.45 16.63 -4.34
N ASP A 308 23.11 15.34 -4.17
CA ASP A 308 23.90 14.23 -3.63
C ASP A 308 24.35 14.38 -2.17
N GLN A 309 23.38 14.44 -1.25
CA GLN A 309 23.65 14.29 0.17
C GLN A 309 23.48 12.86 0.63
N VAL A 310 24.59 12.25 1.03
CA VAL A 310 24.59 11.03 1.85
C VAL A 310 24.56 11.47 3.31
N VAL A 311 23.54 11.02 4.04
CA VAL A 311 23.40 11.25 5.48
C VAL A 311 23.59 9.95 6.21
N THR A 312 24.62 9.92 7.05
CA THR A 312 24.92 8.79 7.91
C THR A 312 24.79 9.19 9.37
N PHE A 313 24.11 8.37 10.15
CA PHE A 313 24.01 8.54 11.60
C PHE A 313 23.96 7.17 12.28
N THR A 314 24.39 7.13 13.53
CA THR A 314 24.53 5.89 14.29
C THR A 314 23.91 5.98 15.67
N THR A 315 23.62 4.82 16.26
CA THR A 315 23.20 4.69 17.65
C THR A 315 23.71 3.38 18.21
N ASP A 316 24.32 3.43 19.40
CA ASP A 316 24.80 2.24 20.09
C ASP A 316 23.72 1.66 21.00
N LEU A 317 23.55 0.34 20.93
CA LEU A 317 22.60 -0.36 21.78
C LEU A 317 23.08 -0.42 23.24
N ALA A 318 22.29 0.16 24.15
CA ALA A 318 22.59 0.16 25.58
C ALA A 318 22.37 -1.20 26.27
N ARG A 319 21.60 -2.10 25.64
CA ARG A 319 21.21 -3.42 26.13
C ARG A 319 21.02 -4.40 24.96
N ASP A 320 20.91 -5.68 25.29
CA ASP A 320 20.51 -6.70 24.32
C ASP A 320 19.06 -6.42 23.90
N VAL A 321 18.77 -6.55 22.61
CA VAL A 321 17.44 -6.34 22.03
C VAL A 321 17.14 -7.40 20.99
N ASP A 322 15.88 -7.80 20.90
CA ASP A 322 15.35 -8.54 19.75
C ASP A 322 14.63 -7.54 18.84
N LEU A 323 15.23 -7.22 17.70
CA LEU A 323 14.62 -6.34 16.71
C LEU A 323 13.46 -7.07 16.04
N LEU A 324 12.24 -6.53 16.16
CA LEU A 324 11.03 -7.11 15.58
C LEU A 324 10.65 -6.50 14.23
N ALA A 325 10.79 -5.17 14.12
CA ALA A 325 10.33 -4.43 12.95
C ALA A 325 11.01 -3.08 12.83
N ILE A 326 10.90 -2.49 11.63
CA ILE A 326 11.46 -1.19 11.28
C ILE A 326 10.36 -0.35 10.66
N LEU A 327 10.20 0.89 11.12
CA LEU A 327 9.28 1.86 10.54
C LEU A 327 10.10 3.09 10.09
N PRO A 328 10.48 3.16 8.81
CA PRO A 328 11.13 4.34 8.26
C PRO A 328 10.18 5.54 8.29
N ASN A 329 10.69 6.69 8.71
CA ASN A 329 9.95 7.95 8.71
C ASN A 329 10.75 8.99 7.93
N LEU A 330 10.41 9.19 6.66
CA LEU A 330 11.10 10.08 5.75
C LEU A 330 10.26 11.34 5.53
N ALA A 331 10.89 12.51 5.66
CA ALA A 331 10.22 13.79 5.39
C ALA A 331 10.20 14.16 3.90
N THR A 332 11.05 13.53 3.09
CA THR A 332 11.19 13.75 1.65
C THR A 332 11.62 12.45 0.98
N ASP A 333 11.46 12.38 -0.35
CA ASP A 333 11.96 11.27 -1.15
C ASP A 333 13.47 11.11 -0.97
N ALA A 334 13.92 9.86 -0.93
CA ALA A 334 15.32 9.47 -0.90
C ALA A 334 15.55 8.47 -2.04
N LEU A 335 16.76 8.45 -2.61
CA LEU A 335 17.18 7.46 -3.60
C LEU A 335 17.40 6.08 -2.96
N ALA A 336 17.92 6.04 -1.72
CA ALA A 336 18.07 4.81 -0.95
C ALA A 336 18.15 5.08 0.55
N VAL A 337 17.70 4.11 1.36
CA VAL A 337 17.93 4.08 2.81
C VAL A 337 18.39 2.70 3.21
N GLN A 338 19.52 2.59 3.90
CA GLN A 338 20.09 1.34 4.38
C GLN A 338 20.31 1.41 5.89
N ILE A 339 19.99 0.31 6.58
CA ILE A 339 20.28 0.12 8.01
C ILE A 339 21.11 -1.15 8.17
N GLU A 340 22.22 -1.03 8.90
CA GLU A 340 23.12 -2.14 9.23
C GLU A 340 23.39 -2.20 10.74
N ALA A 341 23.58 -3.42 11.26
CA ALA A 341 24.13 -3.64 12.59
C ALA A 341 25.63 -3.94 12.50
N LEU A 342 26.43 -3.19 13.25
CA LEU A 342 27.87 -3.36 13.38
C LEU A 342 28.16 -3.86 14.80
N THR A 343 28.59 -5.11 14.93
CA THR A 343 29.00 -5.66 16.23
C THR A 343 30.41 -5.20 16.61
N ARG A 344 30.76 -5.27 17.90
CA ARG A 344 32.08 -4.82 18.41
C ARG A 344 33.29 -5.53 17.81
N ASP A 345 33.09 -6.75 17.31
CA ASP A 345 34.11 -7.53 16.60
C ASP A 345 34.26 -7.14 15.12
N GLY A 346 33.50 -6.15 14.65
CA GLY A 346 33.56 -5.61 13.29
C GLY A 346 32.66 -6.32 12.27
N ARG A 347 31.84 -7.31 12.67
CA ARG A 347 30.88 -7.94 11.76
C ARG A 347 29.73 -6.98 11.42
N ARG A 348 29.47 -6.81 10.13
CA ARG A 348 28.35 -6.02 9.60
C ARG A 348 27.22 -6.96 9.18
N THR A 349 26.01 -6.69 9.65
CA THR A 349 24.80 -7.45 9.31
C THR A 349 23.80 -6.50 8.67
N PRO A 350 23.44 -6.69 7.38
CA PRO A 350 22.41 -5.87 6.75
C PRO A 350 21.06 -6.15 7.40
N ILE A 351 20.36 -5.10 7.83
CA ILE A 351 19.04 -5.20 8.43
C ILE A 351 17.97 -4.94 7.37
N VAL A 352 18.08 -3.81 6.65
CA VAL A 352 17.17 -3.45 5.56
C VAL A 352 17.87 -2.51 4.60
N ARG A 353 17.52 -2.59 3.33
CA ARG A 353 17.82 -1.59 2.32
C ARG A 353 16.55 -1.29 1.54
N LEU A 354 16.19 -0.02 1.44
CA LEU A 354 15.02 0.45 0.74
C LEU A 354 15.48 1.18 -0.53
N ALA A 355 15.05 0.69 -1.69
CA ALA A 355 15.29 1.35 -2.97
C ALA A 355 14.20 2.40 -3.21
N SER A 356 14.61 3.66 -3.39
CA SER A 356 13.71 4.79 -3.65
C SER A 356 12.48 4.82 -2.73
N PRO A 357 12.67 4.81 -1.40
CA PRO A 357 11.55 4.74 -0.47
C PRO A 357 10.62 5.93 -0.61
N ARG A 358 9.32 5.66 -0.56
CA ARG A 358 8.25 6.62 -0.81
C ARG A 358 7.58 7.00 0.50
N PRO A 359 7.72 8.26 0.99
CA PRO A 359 7.16 8.70 2.28
C PRO A 359 5.66 8.45 2.45
N GLN A 360 4.89 8.54 1.37
CA GLN A 360 3.45 8.29 1.33
C GLN A 360 3.08 6.81 1.57
N TRP A 361 4.03 5.88 1.39
CA TRP A 361 3.88 4.45 1.64
C TRP A 361 4.61 4.05 2.92
N ARG A 362 4.40 4.81 4.01
CA ARG A 362 5.00 4.58 5.33
C ARG A 362 4.61 3.19 5.86
N THR A 363 5.51 2.23 5.66
CA THR A 363 5.32 0.81 5.97
C THR A 363 6.15 0.42 7.18
N ARG A 364 5.55 -0.34 8.09
CA ARG A 364 6.30 -1.06 9.13
C ARG A 364 6.74 -2.41 8.57
N TYR A 365 8.03 -2.57 8.35
CA TYR A 365 8.63 -3.82 7.87
C TYR A 365 8.90 -4.74 9.05
N TRP A 366 8.06 -5.77 9.18
CA TRP A 366 8.19 -6.79 10.22
C TRP A 366 9.16 -7.88 9.79
N LEU A 367 10.18 -8.17 10.59
CA LEU A 367 11.09 -9.25 10.31
C LEU A 367 10.36 -10.61 10.40
N GLU A 368 10.72 -11.52 9.50
CA GLU A 368 10.17 -12.89 9.49
C GLU A 368 10.50 -13.60 10.81
N GLU A 369 11.73 -13.43 11.27
CA GLU A 369 12.23 -13.84 12.58
C GLU A 369 12.89 -12.65 13.28
N PRO A 370 12.72 -12.47 14.61
CA PRO A 370 13.40 -11.43 15.35
C PRO A 370 14.92 -11.49 15.19
N LEU A 371 15.58 -10.35 15.00
CA LEU A 371 17.03 -10.25 14.93
C LEU A 371 17.59 -9.88 16.30
N THR A 372 18.22 -10.83 16.98
CA THR A 372 18.90 -10.59 18.27
C THR A 372 20.19 -9.78 18.07
N LEU A 373 20.25 -8.63 18.73
CA LEU A 373 21.39 -7.72 18.71
C LEU A 373 21.92 -7.53 20.13
N ALA A 374 23.19 -7.84 20.34
CA ALA A 374 23.84 -7.67 21.63
C ALA A 374 24.10 -6.20 21.97
N ARG A 375 24.15 -5.89 23.26
CA ARG A 375 24.60 -4.62 23.83
C ARG A 375 25.93 -4.20 23.21
N GLY A 376 26.00 -2.93 22.82
CA GLY A 376 27.18 -2.32 22.21
C GLY A 376 27.35 -2.61 20.73
N THR A 377 26.38 -3.29 20.09
CA THR A 377 26.19 -3.22 18.64
C THR A 377 25.81 -1.78 18.26
N THR A 378 26.43 -1.25 17.21
CA THR A 378 26.09 0.04 16.61
C THR A 378 25.09 -0.20 15.48
N LEU A 379 23.94 0.45 15.53
CA LEU A 379 23.04 0.58 14.39
C LEU A 379 23.50 1.77 13.57
N GLU A 380 23.77 1.56 12.29
CA GLU A 380 24.13 2.61 11.33
C GLU A 380 23.01 2.75 10.29
N VAL A 381 22.58 4.00 10.09
CA VAL A 381 21.61 4.36 9.06
C VAL A 381 22.33 5.22 8.03
N GLN A 382 22.20 4.86 6.76
CA GLN A 382 22.65 5.64 5.61
C GLN A 382 21.46 5.97 4.73
N ALA A 383 21.22 7.25 4.46
CA ALA A 383 20.21 7.72 3.54
C ALA A 383 20.87 8.52 2.41
N ILE A 384 20.46 8.27 1.17
CA ILE A 384 20.95 8.92 -0.05
C ILE A 384 19.78 9.71 -0.63
N PHE A 385 19.93 11.03 -0.78
CA PHE A 385 18.89 11.95 -1.27
C PHE A 385 19.16 12.46 -2.68
#